data_AF-A0A9P9S0L8-F1
#
_entry.id   AF-A0A9P9S0L8-F1
#
_cell.length_a   1.000
_cell.length_b   1.000
_cell.length_c   1.000
_cell.angle_alpha   90.00
_cell.angle_beta   90.00
_cell.angle_gamma   90.00
#
_symmetry.space_group_name_H-M   'P 1'
#
loop_
_entity.id
_entity.type
_entity.pdbx_description
1 polymer ?
#
loop_
_entity_poly.entity_id
_entity_poly.type
_entity_poly.pdbx_seq_one_letter_code
_entity_poly.pdbx_strand_id
1 'polypeptide(L)'
;AAPVVVVDVSNGAKAEAENGIFNGVTAGTTTPGFSGTGFVQGFDAATDSVTITLYSSKQALYDLVVRYAAIYGEKQTFMSLNGAGGGNIVFADTTTAASPWANATAGQVLLNAGNNTISFTNNWGWYFIDAIYLTPSPAPGPHKVTSSLVVPSILPVAQALFNKLLSKYGSGEIFSGQADPAGVAWIEANIGTTPAIIGLDMIEYSPSRVLYGSTSTAVEDAIAFDARNGMVAFQWHWNAPSHLINNDTVPWWKGIYSYGSTFNLTAVLAAPTSADYGLLISDMDAIATQLLRLQAANIPVLWRPLHEADGTWFWWGAYGPESCVTLYRLMYDRFTNHHKLHNLIWVWNSLTPSWYPGDDVVDILSYDSYPPFGDHGPVSVQYQQLIAFGKDKKLVTLAEVGNIPDPDILKLYHADWSYFVTWNGEFIETETYNPLVFKKKVYNDPTVLKLTDLGNWKGS
;
A
#
# COMPACT_ATOMS: atom_id res chain seq x y z
N ALA A 1 26.52 22.51 -28.68
CA ALA A 1 25.39 22.22 -27.78
C ALA A 1 24.97 23.52 -27.10
N ALA A 2 23.68 23.77 -26.95
CA ALA A 2 23.22 24.86 -26.09
C ALA A 2 23.71 24.61 -24.65
N PRO A 3 24.03 25.64 -23.86
CA PRO A 3 24.42 25.47 -22.46
C PRO A 3 23.28 24.81 -21.70
N VAL A 4 23.59 23.80 -20.88
CA VAL A 4 22.62 23.17 -19.98
C VAL A 4 22.15 24.22 -18.97
N VAL A 5 20.85 24.48 -18.95
CA VAL A 5 20.25 25.36 -17.94
C VAL A 5 20.16 24.58 -16.64
N VAL A 6 20.74 25.14 -15.57
CA VAL A 6 20.65 24.59 -14.22
C VAL A 6 19.81 25.54 -13.39
N VAL A 7 18.68 25.03 -12.88
CA VAL A 7 17.77 25.83 -12.05
C VAL A 7 18.09 25.58 -10.58
N ASP A 8 18.43 26.63 -9.83
CA ASP A 8 18.57 26.53 -8.38
C ASP A 8 17.19 26.40 -7.74
N VAL A 9 16.94 25.24 -7.16
CA VAL A 9 15.67 24.90 -6.50
C VAL A 9 15.80 24.85 -4.99
N SER A 10 16.91 25.34 -4.42
CA SER A 10 17.19 25.26 -2.98
C SER A 10 16.02 25.75 -2.10
N ASN A 11 15.33 26.81 -2.55
CA ASN A 11 14.19 27.42 -1.85
C ASN A 11 12.85 27.21 -2.60
N GLY A 12 12.82 26.24 -3.50
CA GLY A 12 11.72 26.01 -4.44
C GLY A 12 11.82 26.88 -5.68
N ALA A 13 11.45 26.30 -6.82
CA ALA A 13 11.47 27.00 -8.10
C ALA A 13 10.59 26.28 -9.12
N LYS A 14 10.32 26.99 -10.21
CA LYS A 14 9.82 26.42 -11.45
C LYS A 14 10.99 26.21 -12.40
N ALA A 15 11.08 25.03 -13.01
CA ALA A 15 12.03 24.73 -14.07
C ALA A 15 11.26 24.42 -15.36
N GLU A 16 11.46 25.25 -16.39
CA GLU A 16 10.80 25.10 -17.68
C GLU A 16 11.35 23.87 -18.41
N ALA A 17 10.48 23.03 -18.97
CA ALA A 17 10.89 21.78 -19.60
C ALA A 17 11.64 22.03 -20.91
N GLU A 18 11.32 23.10 -21.64
CA GLU A 18 11.99 23.45 -22.90
C GLU A 18 13.46 23.88 -22.73
N ASN A 19 13.89 24.14 -21.49
CA ASN A 19 15.29 24.39 -21.13
C ASN A 19 16.08 23.10 -20.82
N GLY A 20 15.40 21.94 -20.87
CA GLY A 20 16.00 20.64 -20.62
C GLY A 20 16.85 20.11 -21.78
N ILE A 21 17.45 18.94 -21.56
CA ILE A 21 18.18 18.17 -22.56
C ILE A 21 17.20 17.22 -23.25
N PHE A 22 17.02 17.36 -24.55
CA PHE A 22 16.09 16.55 -25.33
C PHE A 22 16.77 15.30 -25.90
N ASN A 23 16.05 14.19 -25.88
CA ASN A 23 16.33 12.98 -26.65
C ASN A 23 15.07 12.63 -27.44
N GLY A 24 15.10 12.72 -28.77
CA GLY A 24 13.94 12.40 -29.64
C GLY A 24 12.76 13.39 -29.59
N VAL A 25 12.62 14.17 -28.52
CA VAL A 25 11.56 15.20 -28.35
C VAL A 25 11.96 16.56 -28.92
N THR A 26 10.99 17.47 -29.03
CA THR A 26 11.16 18.84 -29.54
C THR A 26 10.43 19.88 -28.70
N ALA A 27 10.83 21.15 -28.83
CA ALA A 27 10.09 22.26 -28.23
C ALA A 27 8.90 22.65 -29.11
N GLY A 28 7.74 22.87 -28.48
CA GLY A 28 6.50 23.35 -29.08
C GLY A 28 6.11 24.73 -28.56
N THR A 29 5.35 25.49 -29.37
CA THR A 29 4.85 26.83 -29.01
C THR A 29 3.41 27.07 -29.48
N THR A 30 2.73 26.04 -29.98
CA THR A 30 1.44 26.17 -30.67
C THR A 30 0.24 26.04 -29.74
N THR A 31 0.38 25.29 -28.65
CA THR A 31 -0.69 25.14 -27.64
C THR A 31 -0.67 26.34 -26.69
N PRO A 32 -1.67 27.23 -26.68
CA PRO A 32 -1.64 28.45 -25.86
C PRO A 32 -1.62 28.15 -24.36
N GLY A 33 -1.11 29.10 -23.57
CA GLY A 33 -1.12 29.03 -22.11
C GLY A 33 0.05 28.26 -21.48
N PHE A 34 1.07 27.87 -22.25
CA PHE A 34 2.35 27.41 -21.71
C PHE A 34 3.05 28.53 -20.94
N SER A 35 4.05 28.17 -20.13
CA SER A 35 4.88 29.12 -19.40
C SER A 35 6.29 29.18 -19.99
N GLY A 36 7.06 30.22 -19.69
CA GLY A 36 8.37 30.38 -20.32
C GLY A 36 8.27 30.69 -21.82
N THR A 37 9.03 29.97 -22.63
CA THR A 37 9.17 30.20 -24.09
C THR A 37 8.53 29.11 -24.94
N GLY A 38 8.15 27.99 -24.33
CA GLY A 38 7.49 26.88 -25.01
C GLY A 38 7.15 25.75 -24.06
N PHE A 39 7.11 24.54 -24.58
CA PHE A 39 6.93 23.30 -23.84
C PHE A 39 7.61 22.17 -24.62
N VAL A 40 7.70 20.97 -24.04
CA VAL A 40 8.25 19.78 -24.71
C VAL A 40 7.14 18.89 -25.25
N GLN A 41 7.30 18.41 -26.47
CA GLN A 41 6.37 17.54 -27.20
C GLN A 41 7.11 16.50 -28.05
N GLY A 42 6.36 15.58 -28.67
CA GLY A 42 6.92 14.55 -29.55
C GLY A 42 7.47 13.35 -28.78
N PHE A 43 6.77 12.93 -27.72
CA PHE A 43 7.05 11.66 -27.04
C PHE A 43 6.38 10.52 -27.81
N ASP A 44 7.08 10.00 -28.82
CA ASP A 44 6.52 9.04 -29.79
C ASP A 44 7.22 7.67 -29.67
N ALA A 45 8.56 7.66 -29.63
CA ALA A 45 9.38 6.47 -29.44
C ALA A 45 9.68 6.20 -27.96
N ALA A 46 9.85 4.94 -27.57
CA ALA A 46 10.05 4.55 -26.17
C ALA A 46 11.28 5.21 -25.50
N THR A 47 12.28 5.63 -26.29
CA THR A 47 13.48 6.29 -25.79
C THR A 47 13.36 7.80 -25.65
N ASP A 48 12.26 8.39 -26.14
CA ASP A 48 12.08 9.84 -26.17
C ASP A 48 12.02 10.39 -24.74
N SER A 49 12.79 11.42 -24.45
CA SER A 49 12.85 11.98 -23.10
C SER A 49 13.26 13.45 -23.08
N VAL A 50 12.88 14.11 -21.99
CA VAL A 50 13.46 15.38 -21.56
C VAL A 50 14.12 15.20 -20.20
N THR A 51 15.34 15.71 -20.06
CA THR A 51 16.08 15.72 -18.80
C THR A 51 16.32 17.16 -18.33
N ILE A 52 15.78 17.49 -17.15
CA ILE A 52 15.89 18.80 -16.52
C ILE A 52 16.99 18.74 -15.46
N THR A 53 17.91 19.71 -15.48
CA THR A 53 19.01 19.78 -14.51
C THR A 53 18.69 20.81 -13.42
N LEU A 54 18.83 20.39 -12.17
CA LEU A 54 18.47 21.16 -10.98
C LEU A 54 19.68 21.29 -10.06
N TYR A 55 19.82 22.40 -9.36
CA TYR A 55 20.81 22.56 -8.29
C TYR A 55 20.10 22.67 -6.94
N SER A 56 20.60 21.94 -5.95
CA SER A 56 20.22 22.11 -4.55
C SER A 56 21.46 22.39 -3.71
N SER A 57 21.42 23.40 -2.86
CA SER A 57 22.52 23.72 -1.93
C SER A 57 22.74 22.67 -0.84
N LYS A 58 21.78 21.77 -0.62
CA LYS A 58 21.81 20.71 0.41
C LYS A 58 21.06 19.47 -0.03
N GLN A 59 21.27 18.35 0.64
CA GLN A 59 20.35 17.22 0.48
C GLN A 59 19.01 17.58 1.14
N ALA A 60 17.92 17.53 0.38
CA ALA A 60 16.59 17.86 0.89
C ALA A 60 15.49 17.22 0.04
N LEU A 61 14.33 17.01 0.66
CA LEU A 61 13.14 16.50 0.01
C LEU A 61 12.36 17.66 -0.60
N TYR A 62 11.82 17.44 -1.81
CA TYR A 62 11.02 18.40 -2.55
C TYR A 62 9.73 17.77 -3.04
N ASP A 63 8.61 18.46 -2.86
CA ASP A 63 7.36 18.12 -3.50
C ASP A 63 7.47 18.51 -4.98
N LEU A 64 7.19 17.55 -5.87
CA LEU A 64 7.31 17.71 -7.32
C LEU A 64 5.93 17.73 -7.96
N VAL A 65 5.67 18.77 -8.75
CA VAL A 65 4.47 18.89 -9.59
C VAL A 65 4.91 19.05 -11.04
N VAL A 66 4.32 18.27 -11.94
CA VAL A 66 4.53 18.36 -13.38
C VAL A 66 3.35 19.09 -13.99
N ARG A 67 3.62 20.18 -14.71
CA ARG A 67 2.61 20.86 -15.53
C ARG A 67 2.64 20.27 -16.92
N TYR A 68 1.51 19.70 -17.34
CA TYR A 68 1.40 18.87 -18.53
C TYR A 68 0.13 19.21 -19.32
N ALA A 69 0.07 18.73 -20.57
CA ALA A 69 -1.16 18.67 -21.35
C ALA A 69 -1.34 17.26 -21.93
N ALA A 70 -2.49 16.64 -21.68
CA ALA A 70 -2.86 15.32 -22.19
C ALA A 70 -4.05 15.43 -23.14
N ILE A 71 -3.84 16.16 -24.24
CA ILE A 71 -4.87 16.50 -25.24
C ILE A 71 -5.30 15.32 -26.13
N TYR A 72 -4.79 14.12 -25.84
CA TYR A 72 -5.09 12.88 -26.57
C TYR A 72 -5.74 11.83 -25.66
N GLY A 73 -6.41 12.26 -24.58
CA GLY A 73 -6.92 11.38 -23.52
C GLY A 73 -5.87 11.14 -22.42
N GLU A 74 -6.25 10.44 -21.35
CA GLU A 74 -5.35 10.07 -20.25
C GLU A 74 -4.04 9.43 -20.76
N LYS A 75 -2.92 9.81 -20.15
CA LYS A 75 -1.57 9.33 -20.46
C LYS A 75 -0.75 9.03 -19.22
N GLN A 76 0.44 8.47 -19.46
CA GLN A 76 1.43 8.17 -18.44
C GLN A 76 2.83 8.47 -18.97
N THR A 77 3.68 9.04 -18.11
CA THR A 77 5.13 9.19 -18.36
C THR A 77 5.93 8.46 -17.29
N PHE A 78 7.14 8.01 -17.62
CA PHE A 78 8.07 7.45 -16.64
C PHE A 78 9.05 8.54 -16.18
N MET A 79 9.09 8.81 -14.87
CA MET A 79 10.04 9.76 -14.28
C MET A 79 11.18 9.01 -13.62
N SER A 80 12.41 9.50 -13.76
CA SER A 80 13.57 9.06 -12.96
C SER A 80 14.35 10.23 -12.37
N LEU A 81 15.04 9.98 -11.25
CA LEU A 81 15.86 10.96 -10.54
C LEU A 81 17.33 10.52 -10.57
N ASN A 82 18.24 11.37 -11.04
CA ASN A 82 19.68 11.07 -11.13
C ASN A 82 20.00 9.76 -11.88
N GLY A 83 19.16 9.38 -12.84
CA GLY A 83 19.28 8.13 -13.61
C GLY A 83 18.97 6.86 -12.83
N ALA A 84 18.44 6.95 -11.61
CA ALA A 84 18.14 5.82 -10.74
C ALA A 84 16.77 5.97 -10.05
N GLY A 85 16.04 4.85 -9.93
CA GLY A 85 14.69 4.87 -9.39
C GLY A 85 13.72 5.65 -10.28
N GLY A 86 12.46 5.24 -10.30
CA GLY A 86 11.49 5.93 -11.13
C GLY A 86 10.09 5.39 -11.00
N GLY A 87 9.13 6.27 -11.18
CA GLY A 87 7.72 5.97 -11.05
C GLY A 87 6.95 6.47 -12.26
N ASN A 88 5.85 5.81 -12.52
CA ASN A 88 4.91 6.31 -13.50
C ASN A 88 4.11 7.47 -12.93
N ILE A 89 4.00 8.56 -13.69
CA ILE A 89 3.14 9.69 -13.38
C ILE A 89 1.96 9.65 -14.34
N VAL A 90 0.75 9.61 -13.79
CA VAL A 90 -0.49 9.66 -14.58
C VAL A 90 -0.84 11.10 -14.88
N PHE A 91 -1.13 11.34 -16.16
CA PHE A 91 -1.61 12.58 -16.71
C PHE A 91 -3.09 12.40 -17.06
N ALA A 92 -3.97 12.88 -16.18
CA ALA A 92 -5.41 12.86 -16.39
C ALA A 92 -5.78 13.59 -17.69
N ASP A 93 -6.84 13.10 -18.34
CA ASP A 93 -7.36 13.63 -19.61
C ASP A 93 -7.68 15.13 -19.52
N THR A 94 -7.10 15.93 -20.42
CA THR A 94 -7.34 17.38 -20.50
C THR A 94 -8.16 17.80 -21.73
N THR A 95 -8.71 16.85 -22.49
CA THR A 95 -9.46 17.11 -23.74
C THR A 95 -10.74 17.93 -23.53
N THR A 96 -11.35 17.82 -22.35
CA THR A 96 -12.58 18.54 -21.98
C THR A 96 -12.35 19.64 -20.95
N ALA A 97 -11.09 19.85 -20.54
CA ALA A 97 -10.73 20.83 -19.53
C ALA A 97 -10.80 22.26 -20.11
N ALA A 98 -11.10 23.24 -19.24
CA ALA A 98 -11.13 24.65 -19.63
C ALA A 98 -9.76 25.21 -20.06
N SER A 99 -8.68 24.58 -19.60
CA SER A 99 -7.29 24.81 -20.00
C SER A 99 -6.70 23.49 -20.49
N PRO A 100 -5.91 23.49 -21.58
CA PRO A 100 -5.22 22.27 -22.02
C PRO A 100 -4.14 21.85 -21.01
N TRP A 101 -3.70 22.78 -20.15
CA TRP A 101 -2.69 22.54 -19.13
C TRP A 101 -3.31 22.21 -17.78
N ALA A 102 -2.80 21.15 -17.16
CA ALA A 102 -3.12 20.71 -15.81
C ALA A 102 -1.83 20.40 -15.04
N ASN A 103 -1.98 20.12 -13.74
CA ASN A 103 -0.88 19.78 -12.86
C ASN A 103 -1.05 18.35 -12.34
N ALA A 104 -0.02 17.52 -12.50
CA ALA A 104 0.06 16.20 -11.90
C ALA A 104 1.06 16.22 -10.74
N THR A 105 0.66 15.68 -9.59
CA THR A 105 1.59 15.48 -8.47
C THR A 105 2.47 14.27 -8.79
N ALA A 106 3.79 14.46 -8.73
CA ALA A 106 4.79 13.41 -9.00
C ALA A 106 5.40 12.85 -7.70
N GLY A 107 4.79 13.16 -6.55
CA GLY A 107 5.29 12.79 -5.24
C GLY A 107 6.43 13.67 -4.76
N GLN A 108 7.33 13.08 -3.99
CA GLN A 108 8.49 13.75 -3.43
C GLN A 108 9.77 13.24 -4.10
N VAL A 109 10.76 14.11 -4.26
CA VAL A 109 12.10 13.77 -4.76
C VAL A 109 13.16 14.24 -3.79
N LEU A 110 14.09 13.33 -3.44
CA LEU A 110 15.22 13.65 -2.57
C LEU A 110 16.39 14.14 -3.43
N LEU A 111 16.56 15.45 -3.52
CA LEU A 111 17.70 16.02 -4.24
C LEU A 111 18.94 15.98 -3.35
N ASN A 112 20.08 15.60 -3.92
CA ASN A 112 21.40 15.69 -3.28
C ASN A 112 21.90 17.13 -3.29
N ALA A 113 22.87 17.45 -2.44
CA ALA A 113 23.62 18.69 -2.57
C ALA A 113 24.38 18.71 -3.91
N GLY A 114 24.33 19.85 -4.62
CA GLY A 114 24.88 20.00 -5.96
C GLY A 114 23.83 19.77 -7.06
N ASN A 115 24.31 19.34 -8.22
CA ASN A 115 23.48 19.11 -9.40
C ASN A 115 22.75 17.77 -9.32
N ASN A 116 21.48 17.79 -9.71
CA ASN A 116 20.60 16.63 -9.84
C ASN A 116 19.92 16.67 -11.21
N THR A 117 19.43 15.53 -11.68
CA THR A 117 18.66 15.44 -12.92
C THR A 117 17.31 14.79 -12.68
N ILE A 118 16.24 15.33 -13.27
CA ILE A 118 14.95 14.67 -13.37
C ILE A 118 14.66 14.43 -14.85
N SER A 119 14.46 13.17 -15.20
CA SER A 119 14.19 12.75 -16.58
C SER A 119 12.79 12.22 -16.72
N PHE A 120 12.03 12.75 -17.68
CA PHE A 120 10.73 12.22 -18.09
C PHE A 120 10.93 11.50 -19.41
N THR A 121 10.77 10.18 -19.37
CA THR A 121 10.87 9.29 -20.53
C THR A 121 9.48 8.91 -21.01
N ASN A 122 9.38 8.69 -22.31
CA ASN A 122 8.16 8.20 -22.92
C ASN A 122 7.69 6.91 -22.24
N ASN A 123 6.40 6.86 -21.94
CA ASN A 123 5.69 5.63 -21.60
C ASN A 123 4.52 5.47 -22.57
N TRP A 124 3.35 6.08 -22.31
CA TRP A 124 2.22 6.00 -23.26
C TRP A 124 2.35 6.97 -24.45
N GLY A 125 3.20 7.99 -24.31
CA GLY A 125 3.45 9.02 -25.33
C GLY A 125 2.32 10.01 -25.51
N TRP A 126 2.41 10.85 -26.54
CA TRP A 126 1.32 11.76 -26.94
C TRP A 126 0.81 12.67 -25.80
N TYR A 127 1.75 13.34 -25.13
CA TYR A 127 1.48 14.38 -24.14
C TYR A 127 2.53 15.49 -24.26
N PHE A 128 2.26 16.62 -23.62
CA PHE A 128 3.18 17.75 -23.53
C PHE A 128 3.61 17.97 -22.08
N ILE A 129 4.87 18.38 -21.88
CA ILE A 129 5.39 18.79 -20.57
C ILE A 129 5.82 20.25 -20.68
N ASP A 130 5.20 21.13 -19.91
CA ASP A 130 5.50 22.56 -19.90
C ASP A 130 6.63 22.88 -18.91
N ALA A 131 6.45 22.49 -17.65
CA ALA A 131 7.38 22.82 -16.59
C ALA A 131 7.25 21.83 -15.44
N ILE A 132 8.25 21.84 -14.56
CA ILE A 132 8.16 21.22 -13.25
C ILE A 132 8.26 22.28 -12.16
N TYR A 133 7.55 22.05 -11.07
CA TYR A 133 7.57 22.88 -9.87
C TYR A 133 8.12 22.04 -8.74
N LEU A 134 9.18 22.54 -8.10
CA LEU A 134 9.74 21.96 -6.90
C LEU A 134 9.51 22.91 -5.74
N THR A 135 8.98 22.39 -4.65
CA THR A 135 8.83 23.12 -3.38
C THR A 135 9.53 22.31 -2.28
N PRO A 136 10.41 22.90 -1.44
CA PRO A 136 11.01 22.15 -0.34
C PRO A 136 9.90 21.54 0.52
N SER A 137 9.94 20.23 0.71
CA SER A 137 8.97 19.56 1.56
C SER A 137 9.21 19.99 3.01
N PRO A 138 8.20 20.47 3.73
CA PRO A 138 8.37 20.81 5.13
C PRO A 138 8.74 19.54 5.91
N ALA A 139 9.56 19.69 6.95
CA ALA A 139 9.76 18.60 7.90
C ALA A 139 8.39 18.19 8.47
N PRO A 140 8.05 16.89 8.47
CA PRO A 140 6.76 16.45 8.98
C PRO A 140 6.62 16.81 10.46
N GLY A 141 5.43 17.27 10.82
CA GLY A 141 5.06 17.44 12.23
C GLY A 141 4.80 16.09 12.89
N PRO A 142 4.62 16.06 14.23
CA PRO A 142 4.21 14.85 14.92
C PRO A 142 2.83 14.39 14.42
N HIS A 143 2.68 13.08 14.24
CA HIS A 143 1.41 12.46 13.86
C HIS A 143 0.29 12.76 14.86
N LYS A 144 -0.94 12.86 14.36
CA LYS A 144 -2.15 13.17 15.16
C LYS A 144 -2.96 11.93 15.56
N VAL A 145 -2.35 10.75 15.45
CA VAL A 145 -2.99 9.47 15.79
C VAL A 145 -3.24 9.41 17.31
N THR A 146 -4.48 9.10 17.68
CA THR A 146 -4.85 8.87 19.09
C THR A 146 -4.84 7.38 19.41
N SER A 147 -4.72 7.01 20.68
CA SER A 147 -4.77 5.61 21.12
C SER A 147 -6.17 4.97 21.09
N SER A 148 -7.21 5.69 20.68
CA SER A 148 -8.59 5.20 20.67
C SER A 148 -8.83 4.24 19.50
N LEU A 149 -9.30 3.03 19.83
CA LEU A 149 -9.74 2.02 18.87
C LEU A 149 -11.27 2.09 18.66
N VAL A 150 -11.74 1.68 17.49
CA VAL A 150 -13.16 1.76 17.11
C VAL A 150 -14.05 0.78 17.87
N VAL A 151 -13.47 -0.34 18.32
CA VAL A 151 -14.17 -1.38 19.09
C VAL A 151 -14.45 -0.85 20.51
N PRO A 152 -15.73 -0.62 20.91
CA PRO A 152 -16.03 0.10 22.15
C PRO A 152 -15.61 -0.59 23.45
N SER A 153 -15.47 -1.92 23.43
CA SER A 153 -15.10 -2.74 24.59
C SER A 153 -13.81 -3.53 24.32
N ILE A 154 -12.84 -2.89 23.65
CA ILE A 154 -11.57 -3.49 23.27
C ILE A 154 -10.88 -4.15 24.48
N LEU A 155 -10.33 -5.35 24.27
CA LEU A 155 -9.55 -6.04 25.28
C LEU A 155 -8.23 -5.31 25.55
N PRO A 156 -7.73 -5.32 26.81
CA PRO A 156 -6.47 -4.66 27.16
C PRO A 156 -5.28 -5.10 26.30
N VAL A 157 -5.22 -6.38 25.91
CA VAL A 157 -4.12 -6.90 25.08
C VAL A 157 -4.14 -6.34 23.65
N ALA A 158 -5.32 -6.07 23.08
CA ALA A 158 -5.45 -5.42 21.78
C ALA A 158 -5.13 -3.93 21.87
N GLN A 159 -5.54 -3.27 22.95
CA GLN A 159 -5.08 -1.91 23.23
C GLN A 159 -3.56 -1.83 23.39
N ALA A 160 -2.94 -2.82 24.05
CA ALA A 160 -1.50 -2.91 24.23
C ALA A 160 -0.76 -3.09 22.90
N LEU A 161 -1.28 -3.94 22.00
CA LEU A 161 -0.78 -4.09 20.63
C LEU A 161 -0.78 -2.75 19.88
N PHE A 162 -1.93 -2.06 19.87
CA PHE A 162 -2.04 -0.76 19.20
C PHE A 162 -1.09 0.29 19.80
N ASN A 163 -1.00 0.34 21.14
CA ASN A 163 -0.08 1.24 21.83
C ASN A 163 1.38 0.94 21.50
N LYS A 164 1.75 -0.33 21.32
CA LYS A 164 3.11 -0.72 20.90
C LYS A 164 3.41 -0.19 19.50
N LEU A 165 2.49 -0.33 18.55
CA LEU A 165 2.63 0.25 17.22
C LEU A 165 2.75 1.79 17.28
N LEU A 166 1.86 2.44 18.03
CA LEU A 166 1.84 3.89 18.19
C LEU A 166 3.12 4.43 18.85
N SER A 167 3.72 3.69 19.78
CA SER A 167 4.96 4.10 20.47
C SER A 167 6.17 4.26 19.55
N LYS A 168 6.12 3.68 18.35
CA LYS A 168 7.18 3.70 17.34
C LYS A 168 6.80 4.50 16.09
N TYR A 169 5.53 4.81 15.90
CA TYR A 169 5.04 5.54 14.75
C TYR A 169 5.61 6.97 14.69
N GLY A 170 6.22 7.33 13.56
CA GLY A 170 6.90 8.62 13.39
C GLY A 170 8.30 8.74 14.02
N SER A 171 8.83 7.65 14.62
CA SER A 171 10.18 7.65 15.22
C SER A 171 11.31 7.37 14.22
N GLY A 172 10.95 6.99 12.99
CA GLY A 172 11.85 6.38 12.01
C GLY A 172 12.08 4.87 12.22
N GLU A 173 11.45 4.24 13.22
CA GLU A 173 11.44 2.79 13.42
C GLU A 173 10.20 2.14 12.78
N ILE A 174 10.37 0.93 12.23
CA ILE A 174 9.33 0.15 11.54
C ILE A 174 9.33 -1.30 12.03
N PHE A 175 8.17 -1.91 12.27
CA PHE A 175 8.11 -3.33 12.62
C PHE A 175 8.24 -4.22 11.38
N SER A 176 9.13 -5.21 11.46
CA SER A 176 9.27 -6.24 10.44
C SER A 176 8.16 -7.28 10.53
N GLY A 177 7.68 -7.73 9.37
CA GLY A 177 6.65 -8.75 9.28
C GLY A 177 6.88 -9.67 8.10
N GLN A 178 6.38 -10.90 8.23
CA GLN A 178 6.49 -11.94 7.22
C GLN A 178 5.19 -12.72 7.13
N ALA A 179 4.71 -12.96 5.91
CA ALA A 179 3.61 -13.86 5.65
C ALA A 179 4.05 -15.31 5.87
N ASP A 180 3.21 -16.04 6.58
CA ASP A 180 3.22 -17.48 6.86
C ASP A 180 4.40 -18.05 7.68
N PRO A 181 4.23 -19.24 8.29
CA PRO A 181 5.27 -19.88 9.08
C PRO A 181 6.52 -20.29 8.26
N ALA A 182 6.36 -20.58 6.97
CA ALA A 182 7.46 -21.01 6.12
C ALA A 182 8.43 -19.86 5.83
N GLY A 183 7.90 -18.67 5.53
CA GLY A 183 8.68 -17.46 5.38
C GLY A 183 9.39 -17.07 6.68
N VAL A 184 8.70 -17.17 7.83
CA VAL A 184 9.33 -16.93 9.14
C VAL A 184 10.50 -17.89 9.37
N ALA A 185 10.30 -19.19 9.14
CA ALA A 185 11.35 -20.19 9.29
C ALA A 185 12.52 -19.94 8.32
N TRP A 186 12.24 -19.47 7.11
CA TRP A 186 13.27 -19.13 6.13
C TRP A 186 14.14 -17.98 6.62
N ILE A 187 13.56 -16.90 7.17
CA ILE A 187 14.30 -15.77 7.74
C ILE A 187 15.18 -16.26 8.91
N GLU A 188 14.63 -17.09 9.80
CA GLU A 188 15.38 -17.63 10.93
C GLU A 188 16.59 -18.44 10.48
N ALA A 189 16.42 -19.30 9.47
CA ALA A 189 17.48 -20.15 8.95
C ALA A 189 18.58 -19.37 8.18
N ASN A 190 18.21 -18.32 7.44
CA ASN A 190 19.13 -17.65 6.48
C ASN A 190 19.67 -16.31 6.98
N ILE A 191 18.95 -15.64 7.88
CA ILE A 191 19.26 -14.31 8.42
C ILE A 191 19.61 -14.40 9.91
N GLY A 192 19.04 -15.37 10.64
CA GLY A 192 19.33 -15.58 12.06
C GLY A 192 18.50 -14.70 12.99
N THR A 193 17.33 -14.25 12.54
CA THR A 193 16.38 -13.46 13.34
C THR A 193 14.94 -13.83 13.03
N THR A 194 14.01 -13.36 13.86
CA THR A 194 12.57 -13.53 13.69
C THR A 194 11.90 -12.17 13.48
N PRO A 195 10.98 -12.03 12.50
CA PRO A 195 10.22 -10.79 12.34
C PRO A 195 9.35 -10.50 13.57
N ALA A 196 8.94 -9.24 13.75
CA ALA A 196 8.06 -8.85 14.85
C ALA A 196 6.61 -9.33 14.66
N ILE A 197 6.15 -9.41 13.41
CA ILE A 197 4.77 -9.73 13.03
C ILE A 197 4.76 -10.98 12.15
N ILE A 198 3.82 -11.89 12.39
CA ILE A 198 3.44 -12.93 11.43
C ILE A 198 2.13 -12.54 10.74
N GLY A 199 2.11 -12.59 9.42
CA GLY A 199 0.90 -12.47 8.60
C GLY A 199 0.33 -13.84 8.28
N LEU A 200 -0.94 -14.07 8.60
CA LEU A 200 -1.62 -15.35 8.42
C LEU A 200 -2.94 -15.17 7.68
N ASP A 201 -3.54 -16.28 7.25
CA ASP A 201 -4.73 -16.27 6.42
C ASP A 201 -5.84 -17.18 6.93
N MET A 202 -7.07 -16.68 6.91
CA MET A 202 -8.27 -17.44 7.23
C MET A 202 -8.85 -18.21 6.03
N ILE A 203 -8.24 -18.12 4.85
CA ILE A 203 -8.72 -18.74 3.59
C ILE A 203 -9.18 -20.17 3.75
N GLU A 204 -8.35 -21.06 4.30
CA GLU A 204 -8.67 -22.49 4.41
C GLU A 204 -9.72 -22.82 5.50
N TYR A 205 -10.18 -21.82 6.28
CA TYR A 205 -11.36 -21.94 7.15
C TYR A 205 -12.67 -21.51 6.46
N SER A 206 -12.65 -20.91 5.26
CA SER A 206 -13.87 -20.60 4.51
C SER A 206 -14.70 -21.88 4.31
N PRO A 207 -15.98 -21.91 4.74
CA PRO A 207 -16.84 -23.09 4.59
C PRO A 207 -16.87 -23.63 3.16
N SER A 208 -16.90 -22.76 2.15
CA SER A 208 -16.87 -23.14 0.75
C SER A 208 -15.62 -23.94 0.34
N ARG A 209 -14.47 -23.77 1.02
CA ARG A 209 -13.24 -24.57 0.83
C ARG A 209 -13.24 -25.83 1.70
N VAL A 210 -13.72 -25.72 2.94
CA VAL A 210 -13.86 -26.87 3.86
C VAL A 210 -14.75 -27.97 3.23
N LEU A 211 -15.78 -27.58 2.47
CA LEU A 211 -16.61 -28.51 1.70
C LEU A 211 -15.81 -29.35 0.67
N TYR A 212 -14.66 -28.85 0.20
CA TYR A 212 -13.74 -29.55 -0.70
C TYR A 212 -12.53 -30.16 0.04
N GLY A 213 -12.59 -30.25 1.37
CA GLY A 213 -11.59 -30.95 2.19
C GLY A 213 -10.42 -30.09 2.65
N SER A 214 -10.48 -28.77 2.49
CA SER A 214 -9.48 -27.87 3.07
C SER A 214 -9.42 -27.96 4.59
N THR A 215 -8.21 -27.83 5.13
CA THR A 215 -7.93 -27.73 6.56
C THR A 215 -6.89 -26.65 6.81
N SER A 216 -6.93 -26.01 7.97
CA SER A 216 -5.99 -24.94 8.32
C SER A 216 -5.44 -25.12 9.73
N THR A 217 -4.17 -24.76 9.90
CA THR A 217 -3.48 -24.60 11.19
C THR A 217 -3.24 -23.14 11.55
N ALA A 218 -3.80 -22.18 10.81
CA ALA A 218 -3.41 -20.79 10.96
C ALA A 218 -3.68 -20.23 12.37
N VAL A 219 -4.74 -20.70 13.07
CA VAL A 219 -4.98 -20.34 14.47
C VAL A 219 -3.89 -20.92 15.39
N GLU A 220 -3.49 -22.16 15.16
CA GLU A 220 -2.41 -22.81 15.90
C GLU A 220 -1.07 -22.09 15.66
N ASP A 221 -0.78 -21.70 14.43
CA ASP A 221 0.41 -20.97 14.04
C ASP A 221 0.46 -19.57 14.70
N ALA A 222 -0.69 -18.88 14.76
CA ALA A 222 -0.83 -17.62 15.50
C ALA A 222 -0.55 -17.80 17.00
N ILE A 223 -1.10 -18.84 17.63
CA ILE A 223 -0.86 -19.16 19.05
C ILE A 223 0.63 -19.46 19.28
N ALA A 224 1.27 -20.23 18.39
CA ALA A 224 2.68 -20.56 18.50
C ALA A 224 3.58 -19.32 18.37
N PHE A 225 3.26 -18.40 17.47
CA PHE A 225 4.02 -17.16 17.29
C PHE A 225 3.79 -16.17 18.44
N ASP A 226 2.55 -16.06 18.92
CA ASP A 226 2.18 -15.25 20.08
C ASP A 226 2.88 -15.72 21.38
N ALA A 227 3.05 -17.04 21.55
CA ALA A 227 3.80 -17.63 22.67
C ALA A 227 5.29 -17.25 22.66
N ARG A 228 5.82 -16.85 21.50
CA ARG A 228 7.16 -16.28 21.35
C ARG A 228 7.18 -14.75 21.53
N ASN A 229 6.07 -14.19 22.01
CA ASN A 229 5.85 -12.75 22.19
C ASN A 229 5.74 -11.96 20.87
N GLY A 230 5.52 -12.64 19.74
CA GLY A 230 5.28 -12.01 18.44
C GLY A 230 3.87 -11.43 18.31
N MET A 231 3.68 -10.54 17.34
CA MET A 231 2.37 -9.97 17.01
C MET A 231 1.73 -10.73 15.84
N VAL A 232 0.40 -10.77 15.81
CA VAL A 232 -0.37 -11.54 14.83
C VAL A 232 -1.20 -10.62 13.95
N ALA A 233 -1.07 -10.80 12.63
CA ALA A 233 -1.95 -10.20 11.63
C ALA A 233 -2.68 -11.30 10.87
N PHE A 234 -3.96 -11.07 10.57
CA PHE A 234 -4.77 -11.95 9.75
C PHE A 234 -5.43 -11.18 8.62
N GLN A 235 -5.32 -11.72 7.42
CA GLN A 235 -6.21 -11.42 6.32
C GLN A 235 -7.21 -12.58 6.12
N TRP A 236 -8.10 -12.40 5.15
CA TRP A 236 -8.98 -13.46 4.72
C TRP A 236 -9.20 -13.39 3.21
N HIS A 237 -8.54 -14.26 2.47
CA HIS A 237 -8.96 -14.53 1.09
C HIS A 237 -10.27 -15.33 1.12
N TRP A 238 -11.37 -14.61 1.29
CA TRP A 238 -12.68 -15.21 1.43
C TRP A 238 -13.07 -15.90 0.13
N ASN A 239 -13.11 -17.22 0.12
CA ASN A 239 -13.59 -17.98 -1.04
C ASN A 239 -15.12 -17.88 -1.10
N ALA A 240 -15.68 -17.42 -2.21
CA ALA A 240 -17.11 -17.07 -2.30
C ALA A 240 -18.01 -18.16 -1.70
N PRO A 241 -19.06 -17.81 -0.92
CA PRO A 241 -19.86 -18.79 -0.19
C PRO A 241 -20.58 -19.80 -1.09
N SER A 242 -20.98 -19.36 -2.29
CA SER A 242 -21.70 -20.15 -3.29
C SER A 242 -21.34 -19.69 -4.72
N HIS A 243 -21.99 -20.31 -5.72
CA HIS A 243 -21.85 -19.97 -7.13
C HIS A 243 -20.44 -20.06 -7.71
N LEU A 244 -19.60 -20.93 -7.13
CA LEU A 244 -18.26 -21.22 -7.65
C LEU A 244 -18.35 -21.79 -9.07
N ILE A 245 -17.51 -21.29 -9.98
CA ILE A 245 -17.45 -21.79 -11.36
C ILE A 245 -17.02 -23.26 -11.38
N ASN A 246 -16.03 -23.61 -10.57
CA ASN A 246 -15.51 -24.96 -10.33
C ASN A 246 -15.50 -25.91 -11.54
N ASN A 247 -14.60 -25.64 -12.49
CA ASN A 247 -14.32 -26.50 -13.64
C ASN A 247 -12.81 -26.66 -13.84
N ASP A 248 -12.40 -27.35 -14.91
CA ASP A 248 -10.99 -27.69 -15.16
C ASP A 248 -10.05 -26.47 -15.27
N THR A 249 -10.55 -25.30 -15.69
CA THR A 249 -9.73 -24.09 -15.87
C THR A 249 -9.86 -23.10 -14.70
N VAL A 250 -11.03 -23.11 -14.06
CA VAL A 250 -11.36 -22.30 -12.88
C VAL A 250 -11.83 -23.24 -11.76
N PRO A 251 -10.88 -23.92 -11.08
CA PRO A 251 -11.21 -24.83 -9.99
C PRO A 251 -11.76 -24.07 -8.77
N TRP A 252 -12.49 -24.76 -7.90
CA TRP A 252 -13.14 -24.18 -6.70
C TRP A 252 -12.22 -23.32 -5.83
N TRP A 253 -10.92 -23.66 -5.76
CA TRP A 253 -9.95 -22.93 -4.94
C TRP A 253 -9.58 -21.55 -5.49
N LYS A 254 -10.04 -21.20 -6.70
CA LYS A 254 -10.00 -19.85 -7.26
C LYS A 254 -11.23 -19.00 -6.90
N GLY A 255 -12.14 -19.51 -6.05
CA GLY A 255 -13.39 -18.85 -5.67
C GLY A 255 -13.24 -17.50 -4.95
N ILE A 256 -12.03 -17.10 -4.60
CA ILE A 256 -11.69 -15.77 -4.07
C ILE A 256 -11.76 -14.71 -5.18
N TYR A 257 -11.39 -15.08 -6.41
CA TYR A 257 -11.31 -14.15 -7.52
C TYR A 257 -12.69 -13.84 -8.09
N SER A 258 -12.86 -12.64 -8.63
CA SER A 258 -14.12 -12.20 -9.26
C SER A 258 -14.52 -13.05 -10.46
N TYR A 259 -13.54 -13.65 -11.18
CA TYR A 259 -13.80 -14.63 -12.24
C TYR A 259 -14.06 -16.05 -11.72
N GLY A 260 -13.80 -16.30 -10.43
CA GLY A 260 -13.90 -17.61 -9.78
C GLY A 260 -15.32 -18.00 -9.34
N SER A 261 -16.24 -17.04 -9.32
CA SER A 261 -17.62 -17.22 -8.87
C SER A 261 -18.57 -16.24 -9.57
N THR A 262 -19.85 -16.61 -9.71
CA THR A 262 -20.92 -15.69 -10.13
C THR A 262 -21.72 -15.13 -8.94
N PHE A 263 -21.16 -15.17 -7.73
CA PHE A 263 -21.78 -14.67 -6.50
C PHE A 263 -22.02 -13.15 -6.57
N ASN A 264 -23.27 -12.74 -6.75
CA ASN A 264 -23.64 -11.34 -6.93
C ASN A 264 -23.86 -10.63 -5.58
N LEU A 265 -22.82 -9.96 -5.07
CA LEU A 265 -22.86 -9.32 -3.76
C LEU A 265 -23.98 -8.27 -3.63
N THR A 266 -24.21 -7.43 -4.65
CA THR A 266 -25.30 -6.44 -4.61
C THR A 266 -26.65 -7.10 -4.44
N ALA A 267 -26.94 -8.14 -5.23
CA ALA A 267 -28.20 -8.86 -5.15
C ALA A 267 -28.38 -9.58 -3.80
N VAL A 268 -27.30 -10.17 -3.28
CA VAL A 268 -27.29 -10.86 -1.99
C VAL A 268 -27.58 -9.88 -0.85
N LEU A 269 -26.90 -8.74 -0.81
CA LEU A 269 -27.11 -7.71 0.23
C LEU A 269 -28.52 -7.10 0.17
N ALA A 270 -29.11 -7.00 -1.03
CA ALA A 270 -30.49 -6.53 -1.21
C ALA A 270 -31.56 -7.56 -0.76
N ALA A 271 -31.17 -8.82 -0.51
CA ALA A 271 -32.07 -9.91 -0.18
C ALA A 271 -31.65 -10.63 1.11
N PRO A 272 -31.81 -10.00 2.30
CA PRO A 272 -31.31 -10.52 3.58
C PRO A 272 -31.99 -11.82 4.06
N THR A 273 -33.08 -12.24 3.42
CA THR A 273 -33.76 -13.52 3.67
C THR A 273 -33.38 -14.63 2.67
N SER A 274 -32.50 -14.34 1.71
CA SER A 274 -32.04 -15.31 0.71
C SER A 274 -31.09 -16.35 1.30
N ALA A 275 -31.02 -17.52 0.65
CA ALA A 275 -30.06 -18.57 1.04
C ALA A 275 -28.61 -18.09 0.91
N ASP A 276 -28.29 -17.32 -0.15
CA ASP A 276 -26.93 -16.79 -0.35
C ASP A 276 -26.53 -15.77 0.72
N TYR A 277 -27.47 -14.95 1.21
CA TYR A 277 -27.21 -14.09 2.36
C TYR A 277 -26.98 -14.93 3.63
N GLY A 278 -27.77 -15.99 3.82
CA GLY A 278 -27.54 -16.97 4.90
C GLY A 278 -26.14 -17.59 4.86
N LEU A 279 -25.64 -17.95 3.67
CA LEU A 279 -24.28 -18.46 3.49
C LEU A 279 -23.21 -17.40 3.76
N LEU A 280 -23.43 -16.15 3.34
CA LEU A 280 -22.56 -15.02 3.66
C LEU A 280 -22.40 -14.85 5.18
N ILE A 281 -23.50 -14.89 5.93
CA ILE A 281 -23.49 -14.85 7.40
C ILE A 281 -22.80 -16.09 7.99
N SER A 282 -23.08 -17.27 7.45
CA SER A 282 -22.47 -18.54 7.91
C SER A 282 -20.95 -18.54 7.78
N ASP A 283 -20.43 -18.00 6.68
CA ASP A 283 -18.98 -17.88 6.45
C ASP A 283 -18.35 -16.93 7.49
N MET A 284 -18.99 -15.78 7.74
CA MET A 284 -18.57 -14.86 8.79
C MET A 284 -18.59 -15.52 10.18
N ASP A 285 -19.62 -16.31 10.51
CA ASP A 285 -19.71 -17.01 11.79
C ASP A 285 -18.63 -18.10 11.95
N ALA A 286 -18.27 -18.78 10.85
CA ALA A 286 -17.18 -19.76 10.85
C ALA A 286 -15.82 -19.11 11.14
N ILE A 287 -15.55 -17.93 10.55
CA ILE A 287 -14.32 -17.17 10.83
C ILE A 287 -14.36 -16.55 12.23
N ALA A 288 -15.51 -16.03 12.67
CA ALA A 288 -15.66 -15.51 14.02
C ALA A 288 -15.36 -16.60 15.08
N THR A 289 -15.72 -17.85 14.81
CA THR A 289 -15.36 -18.99 15.67
C THR A 289 -13.83 -19.12 15.82
N GLN A 290 -13.07 -18.95 14.73
CA GLN A 290 -11.60 -18.99 14.79
C GLN A 290 -11.01 -17.79 15.53
N LEU A 291 -11.51 -16.59 15.27
CA LEU A 291 -11.09 -15.38 15.96
C LEU A 291 -11.42 -15.42 17.47
N LEU A 292 -12.53 -16.06 17.86
CA LEU A 292 -12.91 -16.28 19.26
C LEU A 292 -11.94 -17.23 19.98
N ARG A 293 -11.34 -18.20 19.26
CA ARG A 293 -10.28 -19.05 19.83
C ARG A 293 -9.04 -18.23 20.17
N LEU A 294 -8.66 -17.28 19.30
CA LEU A 294 -7.56 -16.33 19.56
C LEU A 294 -7.91 -15.39 20.71
N GLN A 295 -9.15 -14.88 20.77
CA GLN A 295 -9.62 -14.07 21.89
C GLN A 295 -9.55 -14.85 23.22
N ALA A 296 -9.98 -16.11 23.23
CA ALA A 296 -9.92 -16.97 24.42
C ALA A 296 -8.47 -17.26 24.86
N ALA A 297 -7.52 -17.25 23.92
CA ALA A 297 -6.09 -17.33 24.20
C ALA A 297 -5.47 -15.96 24.57
N ASN A 298 -6.29 -14.90 24.69
CA ASN A 298 -5.85 -13.52 24.95
C ASN A 298 -4.85 -12.99 23.90
N ILE A 299 -5.09 -13.34 22.63
CA ILE A 299 -4.26 -12.94 21.48
C ILE A 299 -4.98 -11.83 20.70
N PRO A 300 -4.39 -10.63 20.60
CA PRO A 300 -4.90 -9.56 19.75
C PRO A 300 -4.55 -9.80 18.28
N VAL A 301 -5.39 -9.32 17.38
CA VAL A 301 -5.25 -9.55 15.94
C VAL A 301 -5.35 -8.23 15.17
N LEU A 302 -4.34 -7.95 14.34
CA LEU A 302 -4.47 -6.98 13.24
C LEU A 302 -5.34 -7.62 12.16
N TRP A 303 -6.63 -7.28 12.15
CA TRP A 303 -7.65 -7.91 11.31
C TRP A 303 -7.87 -7.11 10.03
N ARG A 304 -7.45 -7.67 8.89
CA ARG A 304 -7.49 -7.04 7.56
C ARG A 304 -8.41 -7.82 6.61
N PRO A 305 -9.74 -7.77 6.78
CA PRO A 305 -10.69 -8.42 5.89
C PRO A 305 -10.91 -7.61 4.62
N LEU A 306 -11.42 -8.26 3.57
CA LEU A 306 -11.84 -7.61 2.31
C LEU A 306 -10.73 -6.74 1.71
N HIS A 307 -9.49 -7.24 1.72
CA HIS A 307 -8.33 -6.51 1.22
C HIS A 307 -8.37 -6.27 -0.29
N GLU A 308 -7.60 -5.28 -0.75
CA GLU A 308 -7.47 -4.90 -2.17
C GLU A 308 -8.82 -4.69 -2.89
N ALA A 309 -9.81 -4.18 -2.15
CA ALA A 309 -11.20 -4.12 -2.62
C ALA A 309 -11.36 -3.31 -3.92
N ASP A 310 -10.65 -2.19 -4.02
CA ASP A 310 -10.71 -1.30 -5.19
C ASP A 310 -9.96 -1.83 -6.42
N GLY A 311 -9.19 -2.92 -6.27
CA GLY A 311 -8.61 -3.67 -7.39
C GLY A 311 -9.64 -4.50 -8.16
N THR A 312 -10.80 -4.81 -7.55
CA THR A 312 -11.94 -5.55 -8.16
C THR A 312 -11.65 -6.98 -8.64
N TRP A 313 -10.42 -7.48 -8.47
CA TRP A 313 -10.05 -8.86 -8.80
C TRP A 313 -10.55 -9.88 -7.80
N PHE A 314 -10.96 -9.47 -6.60
CA PHE A 314 -11.67 -10.32 -5.64
C PHE A 314 -13.18 -10.08 -5.67
N TRP A 315 -13.97 -11.11 -5.34
CA TRP A 315 -15.42 -11.05 -5.53
C TRP A 315 -16.10 -9.96 -4.68
N TRP A 316 -15.55 -9.59 -3.53
CA TRP A 316 -16.10 -8.52 -2.68
C TRP A 316 -15.97 -7.13 -3.32
N GLY A 317 -15.01 -6.95 -4.24
CA GLY A 317 -14.84 -5.73 -5.04
C GLY A 317 -15.54 -5.75 -6.40
N ALA A 318 -16.08 -6.89 -6.84
CA ALA A 318 -16.60 -7.02 -8.21
C ALA A 318 -17.85 -6.17 -8.50
N TYR A 319 -18.57 -5.75 -7.46
CA TYR A 319 -19.85 -5.02 -7.56
C TYR A 319 -19.79 -3.60 -7.00
N GLY A 320 -18.59 -3.01 -7.05
CA GLY A 320 -18.35 -1.60 -6.75
C GLY A 320 -18.33 -1.26 -5.26
N PRO A 321 -17.98 0.01 -4.96
CA PRO A 321 -17.69 0.46 -3.60
C PRO A 321 -18.85 0.31 -2.62
N GLU A 322 -20.09 0.60 -3.03
CA GLU A 322 -21.26 0.55 -2.14
C GLU A 322 -21.48 -0.86 -1.57
N SER A 323 -21.35 -1.88 -2.42
CA SER A 323 -21.51 -3.28 -2.01
C SER A 323 -20.41 -3.71 -1.04
N CYS A 324 -19.15 -3.34 -1.32
CA CYS A 324 -18.01 -3.66 -0.45
C CYS A 324 -18.09 -2.94 0.90
N VAL A 325 -18.42 -1.64 0.91
CA VAL A 325 -18.60 -0.86 2.14
C VAL A 325 -19.72 -1.44 3.00
N THR A 326 -20.85 -1.80 2.38
CA THR A 326 -21.96 -2.45 3.09
C THR A 326 -21.53 -3.78 3.70
N LEU A 327 -20.78 -4.60 2.97
CA LEU A 327 -20.24 -5.87 3.47
C LEU A 327 -19.25 -5.68 4.62
N TYR A 328 -18.34 -4.71 4.53
CA TYR A 328 -17.38 -4.42 5.59
C TYR A 328 -18.09 -4.03 6.89
N ARG A 329 -19.08 -3.13 6.79
CA ARG A 329 -19.86 -2.69 7.96
C ARG A 329 -20.73 -3.81 8.53
N LEU A 330 -21.28 -4.68 7.68
CA LEU A 330 -21.97 -5.89 8.12
C LEU A 330 -21.03 -6.83 8.90
N MET A 331 -19.81 -7.05 8.40
CA MET A 331 -18.80 -7.85 9.09
C MET A 331 -18.40 -7.21 10.42
N TYR A 332 -18.20 -5.89 10.45
CA TYR A 332 -17.93 -5.15 11.68
C TYR A 332 -19.01 -5.36 12.73
N ASP A 333 -20.29 -5.19 12.36
CA ASP A 333 -21.41 -5.41 13.27
C ASP A 333 -21.48 -6.88 13.72
N ARG A 334 -21.34 -7.83 12.78
CA ARG A 334 -21.40 -9.26 13.08
C ARG A 334 -20.27 -9.67 14.04
N PHE A 335 -19.05 -9.20 13.83
CA PHE A 335 -17.90 -9.60 14.64
C PHE A 335 -17.88 -8.86 15.97
N THR A 336 -17.96 -7.53 15.93
CA THR A 336 -17.82 -6.69 17.12
C THR A 336 -19.07 -6.73 17.99
N ASN A 337 -20.27 -6.59 17.41
CA ASN A 337 -21.51 -6.46 18.18
C ASN A 337 -22.21 -7.80 18.42
N HIS A 338 -22.28 -8.68 17.43
CA HIS A 338 -22.95 -9.98 17.60
C HIS A 338 -22.05 -11.02 18.30
N HIS A 339 -20.84 -11.26 17.77
CA HIS A 339 -19.91 -12.26 18.32
C HIS A 339 -19.05 -11.76 19.49
N LYS A 340 -19.05 -10.46 19.77
CA LYS A 340 -18.25 -9.85 20.85
C LYS A 340 -16.75 -10.13 20.70
N LEU A 341 -16.25 -10.04 19.47
CA LEU A 341 -14.83 -10.04 19.17
C LEU A 341 -14.26 -8.66 19.51
N HIS A 342 -13.59 -8.59 20.65
CA HIS A 342 -12.99 -7.41 21.23
C HIS A 342 -11.45 -7.46 21.21
N ASN A 343 -10.86 -8.49 20.57
CA ASN A 343 -9.42 -8.62 20.35
C ASN A 343 -8.96 -8.13 18.97
N LEU A 344 -9.85 -7.55 18.15
CA LEU A 344 -9.55 -7.15 16.78
C LEU A 344 -9.20 -5.66 16.67
N ILE A 345 -8.15 -5.36 15.93
CA ILE A 345 -7.80 -4.03 15.43
C ILE A 345 -8.10 -4.04 13.93
N TRP A 346 -9.04 -3.21 13.48
CA TRP A 346 -9.55 -3.24 12.11
C TRP A 346 -8.64 -2.49 11.14
N VAL A 347 -8.12 -3.20 10.13
CA VAL A 347 -7.19 -2.67 9.12
C VAL A 347 -7.91 -2.59 7.78
N TRP A 348 -7.99 -1.39 7.20
CA TRP A 348 -8.58 -1.14 5.87
C TRP A 348 -7.50 -1.11 4.79
N ASN A 349 -7.79 -1.62 3.60
CA ASN A 349 -6.82 -1.77 2.51
C ASN A 349 -7.41 -1.28 1.17
N SER A 350 -7.50 0.03 1.03
CA SER A 350 -7.78 0.73 -0.23
C SER A 350 -7.49 2.23 -0.06
N LEU A 351 -6.93 2.84 -1.10
CA LEU A 351 -6.63 4.28 -1.15
C LEU A 351 -7.79 5.11 -1.72
N THR A 352 -8.79 4.45 -2.28
CA THR A 352 -9.83 5.11 -3.07
C THR A 352 -10.97 5.59 -2.14
N PRO A 353 -11.25 6.90 -2.05
CA PRO A 353 -12.19 7.42 -1.05
C PRO A 353 -13.61 6.87 -1.12
N SER A 354 -14.11 6.51 -2.31
CA SER A 354 -15.44 5.92 -2.46
C SER A 354 -15.57 4.53 -1.83
N TRP A 355 -14.46 3.83 -1.61
CA TRP A 355 -14.43 2.48 -1.03
C TRP A 355 -14.30 2.49 0.49
N TYR A 356 -14.11 3.66 1.10
CA TYR A 356 -13.84 3.76 2.53
C TYR A 356 -15.08 3.46 3.39
N PRO A 357 -15.02 2.50 4.33
CA PRO A 357 -16.19 2.15 5.13
C PRO A 357 -16.49 3.12 6.28
N GLY A 358 -15.56 4.04 6.59
CA GLY A 358 -15.75 5.11 7.57
C GLY A 358 -14.80 5.05 8.77
N ASP A 359 -14.57 6.22 9.40
CA ASP A 359 -13.65 6.36 10.54
C ASP A 359 -14.08 5.58 11.78
N ASP A 360 -15.37 5.24 11.89
CA ASP A 360 -16.02 4.57 13.02
C ASP A 360 -15.90 3.05 13.01
N VAL A 361 -15.34 2.47 11.95
CA VAL A 361 -15.16 1.01 11.79
C VAL A 361 -13.75 0.60 11.35
N VAL A 362 -12.81 1.54 11.26
CA VAL A 362 -11.42 1.32 10.84
C VAL A 362 -10.47 1.88 11.89
N ASP A 363 -9.45 1.12 12.29
CA ASP A 363 -8.39 1.57 13.20
C ASP A 363 -7.13 2.02 12.44
N ILE A 364 -6.72 1.22 11.45
CA ILE A 364 -5.47 1.38 10.69
C ILE A 364 -5.77 1.40 9.20
N LEU A 365 -5.06 2.26 8.46
CA LEU A 365 -5.09 2.25 7.00
C LEU A 365 -3.86 1.52 6.46
N SER A 366 -4.00 0.82 5.35
CA SER A 366 -2.92 0.03 4.78
C SER A 366 -2.85 0.13 3.26
N TYR A 367 -1.69 -0.26 2.73
CA TYR A 367 -1.45 -0.42 1.31
C TYR A 367 -0.67 -1.72 1.05
N ASP A 368 -0.99 -2.38 -0.07
CA ASP A 368 -0.29 -3.57 -0.54
C ASP A 368 0.61 -3.14 -1.72
N SER A 369 1.93 -3.35 -1.58
CA SER A 369 2.92 -2.77 -2.48
C SER A 369 3.72 -3.83 -3.24
N TYR A 370 3.50 -3.90 -4.55
CA TYR A 370 4.20 -4.80 -5.47
C TYR A 370 4.83 -4.04 -6.64
N PRO A 371 5.87 -3.20 -6.40
CA PRO A 371 6.55 -2.48 -7.47
C PRO A 371 7.42 -3.44 -8.32
N PRO A 372 8.03 -2.96 -9.42
CA PRO A 372 8.99 -3.76 -10.20
C PRO A 372 10.08 -4.39 -9.34
N PHE A 373 10.65 -5.50 -9.81
CA PHE A 373 11.62 -6.29 -9.06
C PHE A 373 12.84 -5.47 -8.63
N GLY A 374 13.19 -5.54 -7.33
CA GLY A 374 14.32 -4.82 -6.77
C GLY A 374 14.07 -3.32 -6.50
N ASP A 375 12.84 -2.83 -6.69
CA ASP A 375 12.45 -1.49 -6.25
C ASP A 375 12.21 -1.48 -4.74
N HIS A 376 13.24 -1.05 -4.00
CA HIS A 376 13.22 -0.89 -2.54
C HIS A 376 12.89 0.54 -2.10
N GLY A 377 12.18 1.30 -2.95
CA GLY A 377 11.75 2.66 -2.66
C GLY A 377 10.83 2.78 -1.44
N PRO A 378 10.55 4.01 -0.99
CA PRO A 378 9.85 4.26 0.26
C PRO A 378 8.32 4.14 0.16
N VAL A 379 7.80 3.88 -1.04
CA VAL A 379 6.35 3.88 -1.32
C VAL A 379 5.70 5.22 -0.89
N SER A 380 6.44 6.33 -1.05
CA SER A 380 6.12 7.63 -0.43
C SER A 380 4.84 8.26 -0.97
N VAL A 381 4.50 8.05 -2.24
CA VAL A 381 3.27 8.59 -2.83
C VAL A 381 2.05 8.04 -2.11
N GLN A 382 1.97 6.72 -1.94
CA GLN A 382 0.87 6.06 -1.27
C GLN A 382 0.86 6.34 0.23
N TYR A 383 2.04 6.43 0.85
CA TYR A 383 2.15 6.91 2.23
C TYR A 383 1.48 8.27 2.42
N GLN A 384 1.85 9.27 1.61
CA GLN A 384 1.27 10.62 1.71
C GLN A 384 -0.23 10.64 1.39
N GLN A 385 -0.68 9.81 0.44
CA GLN A 385 -2.12 9.64 0.16
C GLN A 385 -2.86 9.11 1.38
N LEU A 386 -2.33 8.11 2.08
CA LEU A 386 -2.94 7.57 3.30
C LEU A 386 -2.93 8.57 4.45
N ILE A 387 -1.84 9.31 4.64
CA ILE A 387 -1.77 10.38 5.64
C ILE A 387 -2.84 11.43 5.38
N ALA A 388 -2.98 11.90 4.13
CA ALA A 388 -4.00 12.87 3.75
C ALA A 388 -5.41 12.30 3.93
N PHE A 389 -5.63 11.06 3.49
CA PHE A 389 -6.91 10.36 3.54
C PHE A 389 -7.39 10.13 4.97
N GLY A 390 -6.53 9.61 5.85
CA GLY A 390 -6.79 9.45 7.28
C GLY A 390 -6.71 10.75 8.07
N LYS A 391 -6.43 11.88 7.41
CA LYS A 391 -6.22 13.21 8.02
C LYS A 391 -5.18 13.17 9.14
N ASP A 392 -4.19 12.29 8.99
CA ASP A 392 -3.12 12.00 9.95
C ASP A 392 -3.63 11.50 11.33
N LYS A 393 -4.86 10.97 11.39
CA LYS A 393 -5.48 10.46 12.62
C LYS A 393 -5.47 8.94 12.75
N LYS A 394 -4.95 8.23 11.75
CA LYS A 394 -4.84 6.78 11.71
C LYS A 394 -3.40 6.37 11.41
N LEU A 395 -2.97 5.26 11.99
CA LEU A 395 -1.71 4.62 11.58
C LEU A 395 -1.82 4.22 10.11
N VAL A 396 -0.70 4.30 9.40
CA VAL A 396 -0.58 3.77 8.03
C VAL A 396 0.46 2.66 8.01
N THR A 397 0.21 1.60 7.23
CA THR A 397 1.08 0.42 7.20
C THR A 397 1.17 -0.22 5.81
N LEU A 398 2.24 -0.97 5.57
CA LEU A 398 2.39 -1.82 4.39
C LEU A 398 1.92 -3.23 4.76
N ALA A 399 0.64 -3.52 4.52
CA ALA A 399 0.05 -4.78 4.96
C ALA A 399 0.51 -5.98 4.12
N GLU A 400 0.95 -5.73 2.89
CA GLU A 400 1.70 -6.66 2.06
C GLU A 400 2.81 -5.90 1.30
N VAL A 401 3.97 -6.52 1.16
CA VAL A 401 5.03 -6.05 0.25
C VAL A 401 5.63 -7.19 -0.54
N GLY A 402 5.83 -6.95 -1.84
CA GLY A 402 6.69 -7.78 -2.66
C GLY A 402 8.17 -7.45 -2.44
N ASN A 403 8.54 -6.17 -2.55
CA ASN A 403 9.88 -5.68 -2.27
C ASN A 403 9.89 -4.96 -0.91
N ILE A 404 10.81 -5.32 -0.03
CA ILE A 404 10.94 -4.69 1.29
C ILE A 404 11.48 -3.26 1.08
N PRO A 405 10.84 -2.22 1.66
CA PRO A 405 11.35 -0.85 1.55
C PRO A 405 12.68 -0.72 2.29
N ASP A 406 13.64 -0.01 1.70
CA ASP A 406 14.94 0.23 2.31
C ASP A 406 14.80 1.21 3.50
N PRO A 407 15.19 0.83 4.74
CA PRO A 407 15.06 1.68 5.92
C PRO A 407 15.82 3.01 5.79
N ASP A 408 16.94 3.05 5.07
CA ASP A 408 17.67 4.31 4.82
C ASP A 408 16.82 5.27 3.99
N ILE A 409 16.11 4.75 2.98
CA ILE A 409 15.27 5.54 2.08
C ILE A 409 13.99 5.97 2.80
N LEU A 410 13.38 5.10 3.60
CA LEU A 410 12.21 5.44 4.44
C LEU A 410 12.51 6.66 5.32
N LYS A 411 13.66 6.67 5.99
CA LYS A 411 14.09 7.77 6.85
C LYS A 411 14.28 9.08 6.09
N LEU A 412 14.86 9.02 4.89
CA LEU A 412 15.11 10.20 4.07
C LEU A 412 13.82 10.82 3.53
N TYR A 413 12.81 9.99 3.25
CA TYR A 413 11.50 10.41 2.75
C TYR A 413 10.48 10.69 3.85
N HIS A 414 10.83 10.40 5.11
CA HIS A 414 9.90 10.43 6.24
C HIS A 414 8.62 9.62 5.97
N ALA A 415 8.81 8.44 5.36
CA ALA A 415 7.74 7.49 5.13
C ALA A 415 7.61 6.58 6.36
N ASP A 416 6.94 7.09 7.40
CA ASP A 416 6.82 6.44 8.71
C ASP A 416 5.77 5.31 8.72
N TRP A 417 5.93 4.34 7.81
CA TRP A 417 5.11 3.13 7.80
C TRP A 417 5.22 2.39 9.15
N SER A 418 4.08 2.03 9.76
CA SER A 418 4.06 1.38 11.07
C SER A 418 4.71 0.00 11.03
N TYR A 419 4.42 -0.79 10.01
CA TYR A 419 5.04 -2.10 9.77
C TYR A 419 5.05 -2.44 8.28
N PHE A 420 5.79 -3.48 7.90
CA PHE A 420 5.65 -4.15 6.62
C PHE A 420 5.41 -5.65 6.83
N VAL A 421 4.72 -6.32 5.91
CA VAL A 421 4.63 -7.79 5.88
C VAL A 421 5.05 -8.28 4.50
N THR A 422 6.20 -8.92 4.38
CA THR A 422 6.66 -9.48 3.10
C THR A 422 5.81 -10.69 2.73
N TRP A 423 5.37 -10.78 1.48
CA TRP A 423 4.64 -11.95 1.00
C TRP A 423 5.51 -13.21 1.00
N ASN A 424 4.89 -14.37 0.87
CA ASN A 424 5.57 -15.66 0.98
C ASN A 424 6.23 -16.10 -0.33
N GLY A 425 6.87 -17.28 -0.30
CA GLY A 425 7.46 -17.89 -1.48
C GLY A 425 8.51 -17.00 -2.14
N GLU A 426 8.32 -16.69 -3.43
CA GLU A 426 9.36 -16.03 -4.21
C GLU A 426 9.78 -14.65 -3.69
N PHE A 427 8.88 -13.93 -3.02
CA PHE A 427 9.13 -12.60 -2.49
C PHE A 427 10.17 -12.61 -1.36
N ILE A 428 10.18 -13.64 -0.51
CA ILE A 428 11.15 -13.77 0.59
C ILE A 428 12.29 -14.76 0.29
N GLU A 429 12.00 -15.86 -0.42
CA GLU A 429 12.94 -16.98 -0.57
C GLU A 429 13.94 -16.80 -1.70
N THR A 430 13.62 -15.96 -2.70
CA THR A 430 14.47 -15.77 -3.89
C THR A 430 15.29 -14.48 -3.84
N GLU A 431 16.18 -14.32 -4.82
CA GLU A 431 17.01 -13.11 -4.98
C GLU A 431 16.36 -12.05 -5.89
N THR A 432 15.24 -12.37 -6.56
CA THR A 432 14.64 -11.50 -7.58
C THR A 432 14.05 -10.22 -6.99
N TYR A 433 13.27 -10.36 -5.93
CA TYR A 433 12.61 -9.23 -5.26
C TYR A 433 13.50 -8.65 -4.18
N ASN A 434 13.97 -9.51 -3.28
CA ASN A 434 14.75 -9.11 -2.11
C ASN A 434 16.04 -9.95 -2.05
N PRO A 435 17.17 -9.48 -2.60
CA PRO A 435 18.44 -10.20 -2.52
C PRO A 435 18.85 -10.51 -1.07
N LEU A 436 19.50 -11.65 -0.78
CA LEU A 436 19.89 -12.03 0.59
C LEU A 436 20.75 -10.98 1.27
N VAL A 437 21.66 -10.33 0.52
CA VAL A 437 22.49 -9.23 1.05
C VAL A 437 21.61 -8.08 1.50
N PHE A 438 20.58 -7.73 0.74
CA PHE A 438 19.63 -6.68 1.07
C PHE A 438 18.75 -7.08 2.26
N LYS A 439 18.19 -8.30 2.28
CA LYS A 439 17.42 -8.80 3.43
C LYS A 439 18.24 -8.75 4.72
N LYS A 440 19.51 -9.15 4.68
CA LYS A 440 20.44 -9.03 5.83
C LYS A 440 20.71 -7.57 6.20
N LYS A 441 20.83 -6.65 5.25
CA LYS A 441 20.94 -5.21 5.53
C LYS A 441 19.72 -4.75 6.33
N VAL A 442 18.50 -4.98 5.81
CA VAL A 442 17.25 -4.54 6.42
C VAL A 442 17.09 -5.13 7.83
N TYR A 443 17.19 -6.44 7.99
CA TYR A 443 16.97 -7.08 9.29
C TYR A 443 18.07 -6.76 10.33
N ASN A 444 19.28 -6.38 9.91
CA ASN A 444 20.32 -5.91 10.84
C ASN A 444 20.26 -4.40 11.12
N ASP A 445 19.40 -3.66 10.42
CA ASP A 445 19.19 -2.25 10.72
C ASP A 445 18.54 -2.09 12.11
N PRO A 446 19.06 -1.20 12.98
CA PRO A 446 18.50 -0.98 14.30
C PRO A 446 17.11 -0.33 14.28
N THR A 447 16.67 0.29 13.20
CA THR A 447 15.33 0.88 13.08
C THR A 447 14.28 -0.14 12.62
N VAL A 448 14.69 -1.31 12.15
CA VAL A 448 13.77 -2.39 11.76
C VAL A 448 13.56 -3.32 12.94
N LEU A 449 12.41 -3.21 13.59
CA LEU A 449 12.09 -3.90 14.83
C LEU A 449 11.69 -5.35 14.57
N LYS A 450 12.33 -6.25 15.32
CA LYS A 450 12.20 -7.70 15.26
C LYS A 450 11.51 -8.22 16.51
N LEU A 451 11.27 -9.53 16.58
CA LEU A 451 10.70 -10.19 17.76
C LEU A 451 11.43 -9.83 19.07
N THR A 452 12.76 -9.75 19.02
CA THR A 452 13.62 -9.42 20.18
C THR A 452 13.45 -7.99 20.68
N ASP A 453 12.99 -7.08 19.82
CA ASP A 453 12.87 -5.64 20.11
C ASP A 453 11.49 -5.29 20.70
N LEU A 454 10.60 -6.29 20.80
CA LEU A 454 9.24 -6.07 21.27
C LEU A 454 9.17 -5.78 22.77
N GLY A 455 10.11 -6.33 23.55
CA GLY A 455 10.05 -6.28 25.01
C GLY A 455 8.73 -6.87 25.54
N ASN A 456 8.32 -6.53 26.77
CA ASN A 456 7.03 -6.96 27.30
C ASN A 456 5.89 -6.03 26.83
N TRP A 457 5.52 -6.12 25.55
CA TRP A 457 4.52 -5.21 24.96
C TRP A 457 3.07 -5.49 25.38
N LYS A 458 2.76 -6.73 25.80
CA LYS A 458 1.41 -7.12 26.24
C LYS A 458 1.00 -6.53 27.59
N GLY A 459 1.94 -5.94 28.32
CA GLY A 459 1.73 -5.53 29.72
C GLY A 459 1.75 -6.74 30.66
N SER A 460 2.13 -6.49 31.92
CA SER A 460 2.03 -7.47 33.02
C SER A 460 0.63 -7.55 33.58
#